data_AF-A0A0E3QP16-F1
#
_entry.id   AF-A0A0E3QP16-F1
#
_cell.length_a   1.000
_cell.length_b   1.000
_cell.length_c   1.000
_cell.angle_alpha   90.00
_cell.angle_beta   90.00
_cell.angle_gamma   90.00
#
_symmetry.space_group_name_H-M   'P 1'
#
loop_
_entity.id
_entity.type
_entity.pdbx_description
1 polymer ?
#
loop_
_entity_poly.entity_id
_entity_poly.type
_entity_poly.pdbx_seq_one_letter_code
_entity_poly.pdbx_strand_id
1 'polypeptide(L)' 'MAKIVLTSCVIKKLLYKAKAKELYISTFFKYNLKYAKSLNPDKIFVLSAKYGLVYLERKIEPYDKTLEQYAI' A
#
# COMPACT_ATOMS: atom_id res chain seq x y z
N MET A 1 7.90 -15.21 -16.48
CA MET A 1 7.73 -13.74 -16.36
C MET A 1 7.06 -13.47 -15.02
N ALA A 2 7.54 -12.51 -14.23
CA ALA A 2 6.99 -12.25 -12.89
C ALA A 2 5.70 -11.40 -12.94
N LYS A 3 4.66 -11.85 -12.25
CA LYS A 3 3.38 -11.14 -12.07
C LYS A 3 3.45 -10.23 -10.86
N ILE A 4 3.37 -8.93 -11.10
CA ILE A 4 3.43 -7.90 -10.05
C ILE A 4 2.06 -7.23 -9.95
N VAL A 5 1.55 -7.09 -8.73
CA VAL A 5 0.32 -6.34 -8.44
C VAL A 5 0.65 -5.07 -7.66
N LEU A 6 0.07 -3.96 -8.09
CA LEU A 6 0.18 -2.67 -7.43
C LEU A 6 -1.16 -2.33 -6.79
N THR A 7 -1.13 -1.96 -5.51
CA THR A 7 -2.31 -1.48 -4.78
C THR A 7 -2.12 0.00 -4.44
N SER A 8 -3.12 0.85 -4.64
CA SER A 8 -3.04 2.24 -4.18
C SER A 8 -3.01 2.33 -2.65
N CYS A 9 -2.29 3.33 -2.12
CA CYS A 9 -2.39 3.68 -0.70
C CYS A 9 -3.74 4.35 -0.36
N VAL A 10 -4.05 4.48 0.92
CA VAL A 10 -5.32 5.08 1.40
C VAL A 10 -5.08 6.07 2.54
N ILE A 11 -6.05 6.95 2.78
CA ILE A 11 -5.99 7.98 3.83
C ILE A 11 -5.98 7.34 5.23
N LYS A 12 -6.91 6.40 5.51
CA LYS A 12 -7.04 5.75 6.82
C LYS A 12 -5.84 4.82 7.11
N LYS A 13 -5.07 5.17 8.14
CA LYS A 13 -3.86 4.45 8.58
C LYS A 13 -3.85 4.25 10.10
N LEU A 14 -3.06 3.31 10.61
CA LEU A 14 -2.68 3.27 12.03
C LEU A 14 -1.92 4.54 12.41
N LEU A 15 -1.95 4.90 13.70
CA LEU A 15 -1.25 6.08 14.23
C LEU A 15 0.23 5.81 14.58
N TYR A 16 0.71 4.60 14.33
CA TYR A 16 2.07 4.17 14.66
C TYR A 16 2.70 3.38 13.52
N LYS A 17 4.02 3.27 13.56
CA LYS A 17 4.81 2.48 12.61
C LYS A 17 4.34 1.03 12.55
N ALA A 18 3.94 0.58 11.37
CA ALA A 18 3.51 -0.78 11.14
C ALA A 18 3.97 -1.27 9.77
N LYS A 19 3.84 -2.57 9.51
CA LYS A 19 4.06 -3.11 8.15
C LYS A 19 3.03 -2.49 7.21
N ALA A 20 3.40 -2.24 5.95
CA ALA A 20 2.48 -1.61 4.99
C ALA A 20 1.12 -2.33 4.89
N LYS A 21 1.11 -3.67 4.94
CA LYS A 21 -0.13 -4.47 4.93
C LYS A 21 -1.06 -4.25 6.14
N GLU A 22 -0.51 -3.79 7.26
CA GLU A 22 -1.23 -3.55 8.53
C GLU A 22 -1.51 -2.05 8.73
N LEU A 23 -0.61 -1.19 8.24
CA LEU A 23 -0.70 0.25 8.40
C LEU A 23 -1.97 0.81 7.77
N TYR A 24 -2.32 0.37 6.56
CA TYR A 24 -3.51 0.85 5.85
C TYR A 24 -4.75 0.08 6.31
N ILE A 25 -5.63 0.74 7.07
CA ILE A 25 -6.73 0.08 7.79
C ILE A 25 -8.10 0.21 7.14
N SER A 26 -8.21 0.93 6.01
CA SER A 26 -9.49 1.13 5.34
C SER A 26 -10.07 -0.19 4.83
N THR A 27 -11.40 -0.30 4.86
CA THR A 27 -12.14 -1.45 4.30
C THR A 27 -11.76 -1.71 2.84
N PHE A 28 -11.70 -0.64 2.04
CA PHE A 28 -11.29 -0.70 0.63
C PHE A 28 -9.89 -1.29 0.44
N PHE A 29 -8.90 -0.83 1.22
CA PHE A 29 -7.54 -1.36 1.13
C PHE A 29 -7.49 -2.85 1.50
N LYS A 30 -8.20 -3.25 2.56
CA LYS A 30 -8.25 -4.66 3.00
C LYS A 30 -8.82 -5.57 1.91
N TYR A 31 -9.91 -5.17 1.26
CA TYR A 31 -10.51 -5.93 0.16
C TYR A 31 -9.62 -5.94 -1.09
N ASN A 32 -9.02 -4.80 -1.46
CA ASN A 32 -8.07 -4.75 -2.58
C ASN A 32 -6.85 -5.63 -2.34
N LEU A 33 -6.29 -5.63 -1.13
CA LEU A 33 -5.17 -6.50 -0.78
C LEU A 33 -5.58 -7.98 -0.81
N LYS A 34 -6.80 -8.32 -0.37
CA LYS A 34 -7.34 -9.68 -0.47
C LYS A 34 -7.49 -10.11 -1.93
N TYR A 35 -8.05 -9.24 -2.78
CA TYR A 35 -8.17 -9.49 -4.21
C TYR A 35 -6.80 -9.64 -4.88
N ALA A 36 -5.86 -8.72 -4.61
CA ALA A 36 -4.48 -8.80 -5.10
C ALA A 36 -3.80 -10.13 -4.77
N LYS A 37 -3.98 -10.64 -3.54
CA LYS A 37 -3.46 -11.95 -3.13
C LYS A 37 -4.10 -13.11 -3.89
N SER A 38 -5.41 -13.03 -4.19
CA SER A 38 -6.14 -14.07 -4.93
C SER A 38 -5.70 -14.23 -6.39
N LEU A 39 -4.98 -13.25 -6.94
CA LEU A 39 -4.42 -13.31 -8.29
C LEU A 39 -3.14 -14.15 -8.38
N ASN A 40 -2.70 -14.76 -7.27
CA ASN A 40 -1.42 -15.48 -7.09
C ASN A 40 -0.22 -14.75 -7.73
N PRO A 41 0.06 -13.48 -7.35
CA PRO A 41 1.20 -12.75 -7.89
C PRO A 41 2.51 -13.15 -7.22
N ASP A 42 3.62 -12.96 -7.91
CA ASP A 42 4.97 -13.11 -7.34
C ASP A 42 5.26 -12.00 -6.32
N LYS A 43 4.76 -10.78 -6.57
CA LYS A 43 4.99 -9.61 -5.71
C LYS A 43 3.78 -8.70 -5.65
N ILE A 44 3.57 -8.11 -4.48
CA ILE A 44 2.57 -7.06 -4.24
C ILE A 44 3.27 -5.85 -3.63
N PHE A 45 3.01 -4.67 -4.20
CA PHE A 45 3.50 -3.40 -3.67
C PHE A 45 2.35 -2.43 -3.42
N VAL A 46 2.49 -1.61 -2.39
CA VAL A 46 1.64 -0.45 -2.18
C VAL A 46 2.28 0.77 -2.84
N LEU A 47 1.52 1.46 -3.69
CA LEU A 47 1.91 2.76 -4.25
C LEU A 47 1.62 3.86 -3.22
N SER A 48 2.68 4.27 -2.53
CA SER A 48 2.67 5.31 -1.50
C SER A 48 3.11 6.66 -2.07
N ALA A 49 2.33 7.71 -1.83
CA ALA A 49 2.70 9.08 -2.19
C ALA A 49 4.01 9.56 -1.52
N LYS A 50 4.30 9.09 -0.30
CA LYS A 50 5.52 9.49 0.45
C LYS A 50 6.71 8.57 0.18
N TYR A 51 6.47 7.26 0.06
CA TYR A 51 7.54 6.25 0.04
C TYR A 51 7.70 5.55 -1.31
N GLY A 52 6.95 5.96 -2.34
CA GLY A 52 6.96 5.31 -3.66
C GLY A 52 6.39 3.89 -3.59
N LEU A 53 7.09 2.91 -4.17
CA LEU A 53 6.69 1.50 -4.11
C LEU A 53 7.14 0.86 -2.79
N VAL A 54 6.16 0.39 -2.02
CA VAL A 54 6.39 -0.18 -0.68
C VAL A 54 6.01 -1.66 -0.67
N TYR A 55 6.95 -2.52 -0.27
CA TYR A 55 6.67 -3.94 -0.05
C TYR A 55 5.77 -4.15 1.18
N LEU A 56 4.89 -5.15 1.13
CA LEU A 56 3.90 -5.41 2.18
C LEU A 56 4.47 -5.57 3.60
N GLU A 57 5.66 -6.17 3.72
CA GLU A 57 6.31 -6.39 5.03
C GLU A 57 7.19 -5.21 5.48
N ARG A 58 7.39 -4.19 4.64
CA ARG A 58 8.19 -3.02 5.00
C ARG A 58 7.44 -2.22 6.07
N LYS A 59 8.11 -1.95 7.21
CA LYS A 59 7.59 -1.07 8.26
C LYS A 59 7.77 0.38 7.85
N ILE A 60 6.69 1.17 7.85
CA ILE A 60 6.72 2.60 7.53
C ILE A 60 5.92 3.40 8.56
N GLU A 61 6.29 4.68 8.75
CA GLU A 61 5.54 5.61 9.60
C GLU A 61 4.26 6.07 8.88
N PRO A 62 3.15 6.34 9.60
CA PRO A 62 1.99 6.99 9.03
C PRO A 62 2.36 8.36 8.45
N TYR A 63 1.56 8.78 7.48
CA TYR A 63 1.76 10.04 6.77
C TYR A 63 0.45 10.55 6.20
N ASP A 64 0.42 11.85 5.95
CA ASP A 64 -0.69 12.54 5.29
C ASP A 64 -0.16 13.29 4.05
N LYS A 65 -0.05 12.54 2.95
CA LYS A 65 0.38 13.04 1.64
C LYS A 65 -0.43 12.34 0.55
N THR A 66 -0.83 13.08 -0.47
CA THR A 66 -1.52 12.56 -1.67
C THR A 66 -0.57 12.55 -2.86
N LEU A 67 -0.84 11.69 -3.86
CA LEU A 67 -0.02 11.60 -5.08
C LEU A 67 -0.10 12.89 -5.92
N GLU A 68 -1.21 13.62 -5.85
CA GLU A 68 -1.43 14.89 -6.57
C GLU A 68 -0.40 15.97 -6.24
N GLN A 69 0.19 15.93 -5.04
CA GLN A 69 1.25 16.87 -4.63
C GLN A 69 2.53 16.76 -5.48
N TYR A 70 2.63 15.77 -6.36
CA TYR A 70 3.80 15.50 -7.20
C TYR A 70 3.45 15.39 -8.69
N ALA A 71 2.20 15.65 -9.10
CA ALA A 71 1.84 15.75 -10.50
C ALA A 71 2.26 17.15 -11.01
N ILE A 72 3.08 17.17 -12.07
CA ILE A 72 3.59 18.39 -12.74
C ILE A 72 2.52 18.93 -13.67
#